data_AF-A0A9C8H803-F1
#
_entry.id   AF-A0A9C8H803-F1
#
_cell.length_a   1.000
_cell.length_b   1.000
_cell.length_c   1.000
_cell.angle_alpha   90.00
_cell.angle_beta   90.00
_cell.angle_gamma   90.00
#
_symmetry.space_group_name_H-M   'P 1'
#
loop_
_entity.id
_entity.type
_entity.pdbx_description
1 polymer ?
#
loop_
_entity_poly.entity_id
_entity_poly.type
_entity_poly.pdbx_seq_one_letter_code
_entity_poly.pdbx_strand_id
1 'polypeptide(L)' 'MADFVDGTAFNHEQGNRARKLFAAVVLAALDDAIADDKKYGNGPEQIARWARSRDGREVLSCAGIDPNERVVTGLMEFV' A
#
# COMPACT_ATOMS: atom_id res chain seq x y z
N MET A 1 17.93 -35.63 -3.84
CA MET A 1 16.60 -34.98 -3.73
C MET A 1 16.67 -33.89 -2.65
N ALA A 2 17.61 -32.94 -2.77
CA ALA A 2 17.83 -31.85 -1.81
C ALA A 2 17.87 -30.47 -2.49
N ASP A 3 17.55 -30.42 -3.80
CA ASP A 3 17.68 -29.23 -4.66
C ASP A 3 16.34 -28.46 -4.82
N PHE A 4 15.23 -29.07 -4.39
CA PHE A 4 13.88 -28.50 -4.56
C PHE A 4 13.42 -27.66 -3.35
N VAL A 5 14.18 -27.65 -2.25
CA VAL A 5 13.77 -27.01 -0.99
C VAL A 5 14.23 -25.54 -0.90
N ASP A 6 15.08 -25.08 -1.82
CA ASP A 6 15.68 -23.74 -1.77
C ASP A 6 14.87 -22.66 -2.53
N GLY A 7 14.20 -23.01 -3.63
CA GLY A 7 13.48 -22.03 -4.47
C GLY A 7 12.19 -21.46 -3.88
N THR A 8 11.50 -22.20 -2.99
CA THR A 8 10.28 -21.74 -2.31
C THR A 8 10.60 -20.85 -1.10
N ALA A 9 11.67 -21.14 -0.36
CA ALA A 9 12.14 -20.32 0.75
C ALA A 9 12.68 -18.97 0.27
N PHE A 10 13.46 -18.95 -0.82
CA PHE A 10 13.94 -17.72 -1.44
C PHE A 10 12.79 -16.87 -1.97
N ASN A 11 11.79 -17.48 -2.63
CA ASN A 11 10.57 -16.78 -3.07
C ASN A 11 9.76 -16.21 -1.91
N HIS A 12 9.71 -16.90 -0.76
CA HIS A 12 8.98 -16.42 0.42
C HIS A 12 9.64 -15.18 1.02
N GLU A 13 10.97 -15.17 1.17
CA GLU A 13 11.69 -13.99 1.69
C GLU A 13 11.68 -12.82 0.71
N GLN A 14 11.80 -13.07 -0.60
CA GLN A 14 11.66 -12.02 -1.62
C GLN A 14 10.25 -11.46 -1.65
N GLY A 15 9.20 -12.30 -1.54
CA GLY A 15 7.82 -11.86 -1.42
C GLY A 15 7.56 -11.03 -0.15
N ASN A 16 8.16 -11.41 0.98
CA ASN A 16 8.02 -10.65 2.23
C ASN A 16 8.80 -9.32 2.20
N ARG A 17 9.99 -9.29 1.57
CA ARG A 17 10.73 -8.04 1.35
C ARG A 17 9.98 -7.12 0.39
N ALA A 18 9.45 -7.65 -0.70
CA ALA A 18 8.62 -6.90 -1.64
C ALA A 18 7.40 -6.30 -0.93
N ARG A 19 6.67 -7.09 -0.12
CA ARG A 19 5.52 -6.61 0.65
C ARG A 19 5.86 -5.43 1.59
N LYS A 20 7.04 -5.46 2.23
CA LYS A 20 7.52 -4.35 3.08
C LYS A 20 7.84 -3.10 2.26
N LEU A 21 8.39 -3.24 1.06
CA LEU A 21 8.64 -2.11 0.15
C LEU A 21 7.31 -1.47 -0.28
N PHE A 22 6.31 -2.28 -0.63
CA PHE A 22 4.98 -1.76 -0.99
C PHE A 22 4.27 -1.10 0.21
N ALA A 23 4.44 -1.61 1.43
CA ALA A 23 3.94 -0.94 2.62
C ALA A 23 4.57 0.46 2.81
N ALA A 24 5.86 0.62 2.51
CA ALA A 24 6.50 1.93 2.54
C ALA A 24 5.93 2.89 1.49
N VAL A 25 5.51 2.40 0.32
CA VAL A 25 4.82 3.22 -0.69
C VAL A 25 3.47 3.71 -0.17
N VAL A 26 2.71 2.86 0.53
CA VAL A 26 1.44 3.26 1.16
C VAL A 26 1.67 4.35 2.21
N LEU A 27 2.72 4.24 3.02
CA LEU A 27 3.09 5.28 4.00
C LEU A 27 3.45 6.60 3.32
N ALA A 28 4.22 6.56 2.23
CA ALA A 28 4.57 7.76 1.48
C ALA A 28 3.31 8.45 0.89
N ALA A 29 2.37 7.67 0.35
CA ALA A 29 1.10 8.23 -0.15
C ALA A 29 0.25 8.88 0.97
N LEU A 30 0.31 8.34 2.19
CA LEU A 30 -0.34 8.95 3.37
C LEU A 30 0.36 10.25 3.78
N ASP A 31 1.70 10.26 3.82
CA ASP A 31 2.47 11.47 4.16
C ASP A 31 2.19 12.61 3.18
N ASP A 32 2.13 12.30 1.87
CA ASP A 32 1.77 13.27 0.83
C ASP A 32 0.35 13.80 1.02
N ALA A 33 -0.62 12.92 1.30
CA ALA A 33 -2.01 13.32 1.54
C ALA A 33 -2.16 14.19 2.81
N ILE A 34 -1.45 13.89 3.90
CA ILE A 34 -1.44 14.70 5.13
C ILE A 34 -0.80 16.07 4.89
N ALA A 35 0.28 16.12 4.10
CA ALA A 35 0.92 17.38 3.75
C ALA A 35 -0.01 18.26 2.91
N ASP A 36 -0.72 17.67 1.95
CA ASP A 36 -1.71 18.37 1.15
C ASP A 36 -2.93 18.79 1.96
N ASP A 37 -3.39 17.98 2.92
CA ASP A 37 -4.49 18.39 3.81
C ASP A 37 -4.15 19.66 4.60
N LYS A 38 -2.94 19.70 5.18
CA LYS A 38 -2.46 20.89 5.91
C LYS A 38 -2.38 22.14 5.03
N LYS A 39 -2.18 21.98 3.72
CA LYS A 39 -1.97 23.09 2.78
C LYS A 39 -3.25 23.53 2.08
N TYR A 40 -4.15 22.59 1.78
CA TYR A 40 -5.29 22.79 0.90
C TYR A 40 -6.61 22.24 1.46
N GLY A 41 -6.59 21.44 2.52
CA GLY A 41 -7.77 20.84 3.16
C GLY A 41 -8.45 19.75 2.34
N ASN A 42 -7.72 19.08 1.44
CA ASN A 42 -8.25 18.10 0.50
C ASN A 42 -7.56 16.72 0.58
N GLY A 43 -6.75 16.47 1.62
CA GLY A 43 -5.97 15.23 1.74
C GLY A 43 -6.83 13.96 1.74
N PRO A 44 -7.96 13.92 2.49
CA PRO A 44 -8.86 12.76 2.48
C PRO A 44 -9.38 12.40 1.09
N GLU A 45 -9.73 13.41 0.27
CA GLU A 45 -10.17 13.17 -1.11
C GLU A 45 -9.04 12.70 -2.02
N GLN A 46 -7.82 13.19 -1.80
CA GLN A 46 -6.65 12.78 -2.58
C GLN A 46 -6.26 11.33 -2.28
N ILE A 47 -6.17 10.92 -1.01
CA ILE A 47 -5.86 9.53 -0.66
C ILE A 47 -6.96 8.59 -1.12
N ALA A 48 -8.23 9.00 -1.06
CA ALA A 48 -9.34 8.21 -1.56
C ALA A 48 -9.28 8.00 -3.07
N ARG A 49 -8.96 9.06 -3.83
CA ARG A 49 -8.77 8.99 -5.28
C ARG A 49 -7.61 8.06 -5.63
N TRP A 50 -6.49 8.17 -4.91
CA TRP A 50 -5.33 7.31 -5.12
C TRP A 50 -5.66 5.84 -4.80
N ALA A 51 -6.26 5.55 -3.65
CA ALA A 51 -6.59 4.18 -3.23
C ALA A 51 -7.61 3.48 -4.15
N ARG A 52 -8.45 4.26 -4.85
CA ARG A 52 -9.37 3.75 -5.89
C ARG A 52 -8.76 3.66 -7.28
N SER A 53 -7.61 4.31 -7.52
CA SER A 53 -6.91 4.25 -8.80
C SER A 53 -6.35 2.86 -9.07
N ARG A 54 -6.05 2.55 -10.34
CA ARG A 54 -5.45 1.27 -10.71
C ARG A 54 -4.13 1.04 -9.96
N ASP A 55 -3.22 2.01 -10.03
CA ASP A 55 -1.90 1.91 -9.38
C ASP A 55 -2.01 1.78 -7.86
N GLY A 56 -2.88 2.58 -7.22
CA GLY A 56 -3.10 2.48 -5.79
C GLY A 56 -3.65 1.12 -5.35
N ARG A 57 -4.58 0.54 -6.11
CA ARG A 57 -5.11 -0.80 -5.84
C ARG A 57 -4.05 -1.90 -6.01
N GLU A 58 -3.18 -1.77 -7.02
CA GLU A 58 -2.05 -2.69 -7.22
C GLU A 58 -1.06 -2.58 -6.05
N VAL A 59 -0.68 -1.37 -5.63
CA VAL A 59 0.20 -1.14 -4.47
C VAL A 59 -0.38 -1.70 -3.18
N LEU A 60 -1.66 -1.44 -2.88
CA LEU A 60 -2.33 -1.96 -1.70
C LEU A 60 -2.34 -3.50 -1.71
N SER A 61 -2.67 -4.11 -2.85
CA SER A 61 -2.67 -5.57 -3.01
C SER A 61 -1.26 -6.16 -2.82
N CYS A 62 -0.23 -5.49 -3.35
CA CYS A 62 1.16 -5.89 -3.17
C CYS A 62 1.68 -5.69 -1.73
N ALA A 63 1.15 -4.69 -1.00
CA ALA A 63 1.33 -4.56 0.45
C ALA A 63 0.51 -5.61 1.24
N GLY A 64 -0.37 -6.35 0.55
CA GLY A 64 -1.28 -7.34 1.09
C GLY A 64 -2.38 -6.74 1.96
N ILE A 65 -2.88 -5.59 1.51
CA ILE A 65 -4.08 -4.89 1.98
C ILE A 65 -5.14 -5.10 0.90
N ASP A 66 -6.33 -5.57 1.27
CA ASP A 66 -7.43 -5.75 0.32
C ASP A 66 -8.03 -4.39 -0.07
N PRO A 67 -8.00 -3.97 -1.35
CA PRO A 67 -8.48 -2.67 -1.76
C PRO A 67 -10.02 -2.66 -1.84
N ASN A 68 -10.64 -2.37 -0.70
CA ASN A 68 -12.09 -2.22 -0.54
C ASN A 68 -12.44 -0.87 0.10
N GLU A 69 -13.72 -0.48 0.06
CA GLU A 69 -14.15 0.82 0.59
C GLU A 69 -13.89 0.98 2.09
N ARG A 70 -13.85 -0.10 2.90
CA ARG A 70 -13.47 0.00 4.31
C ARG A 70 -12.02 0.45 4.47
N VAL A 71 -11.10 -0.05 3.64
CA VAL A 71 -9.70 0.40 3.62
C VAL A 71 -9.63 1.86 3.16
N VAL A 72 -10.36 2.21 2.10
CA VAL A 72 -10.39 3.60 1.60
C VAL A 72 -10.86 4.55 2.70
N THR A 73 -11.98 4.26 3.37
CA THR A 73 -12.47 5.06 4.50
C THR A 73 -11.46 5.14 5.63
N GLY A 74 -10.82 4.02 6.00
CA GLY A 74 -9.80 4.03 7.04
C GLY A 74 -8.56 4.88 6.70
N LEU A 75 -8.16 4.92 5.42
CA LEU A 75 -7.09 5.83 4.97
C LEU A 75 -7.54 7.30 5.02
N MET A 76 -8.80 7.58 4.65
CA MET A 76 -9.37 8.93 4.74
C MET A 76 -9.48 9.44 6.18
N GLU A 77 -9.84 8.57 7.13
CA GLU A 77 -9.94 8.92 8.56
C GLU A 77 -8.57 9.12 9.23
N PHE A 78 -7.51 8.56 8.64
CA PHE A 78 -6.15 8.71 9.13
C PHE A 78 -5.50 10.02 8.69
N VAL A 79 -5.79 10.46 7.47
CA VAL A 79 -5.30 11.71 6.88
C VAL A 79 -5.99 12.91 7.52
#